data_AF-A0A7U4P4U6-F1
#
_entry.id   AF-A0A7U4P4U6-F1
#
_cell.length_a   1.000
_cell.length_b   1.000
_cell.length_c   1.000
_cell.angle_alpha   90.00
_cell.angle_beta   90.00
_cell.angle_gamma   90.00
#
_symmetry.space_group_name_H-M   'P 1'
#
loop_
_entity.id
_entity.type
_entity.pdbx_description
1 polymer ?
#
loop_
_entity_poly.entity_id
_entity_poly.type
_entity_poly.pdbx_seq_one_letter_code
_entity_poly.pdbx_strand_id
1 'polypeptide(L)'
;MASPIAHKIMIIRHAEKPTGDGAPYGVNAKGEQDVEALTVPGWQRAGALAVLFAPSRGPLQHADLATPDWLFAAAVAKHAKSKRPIDTITPLAHKLGLAISDAYTKGQEKDLAQAAVASSGCVLIAWQHEDIPAIADALPLGKQTVPQTWPDDRFDLVWVFDLDAASGTYRFGQVPQMLLKGDRNSVIE
;
A
#
# COMPACT_ATOMS: atom_id res chain seq x y z
N MET A 1 17.92 -10.01 14.26
CA MET A 1 17.54 -9.04 13.21
C MET A 1 18.18 -7.71 13.57
N ALA A 2 18.64 -6.93 12.59
CA ALA A 2 19.15 -5.58 12.85
C ALA A 2 18.03 -4.69 13.40
N SER A 3 18.37 -3.66 14.18
CA SER A 3 17.38 -2.70 14.70
C SER A 3 16.64 -2.03 13.53
N PRO A 4 15.31 -1.83 13.64
CA PRO A 4 14.54 -1.11 12.63
C PRO A 4 15.10 0.28 12.35
N ILE A 5 15.14 0.66 11.07
CA ILE A 5 15.62 1.97 10.61
C ILE A 5 14.48 2.78 9.97
N ALA A 6 13.49 2.10 9.36
CA ALA A 6 12.28 2.76 8.88
C ALA A 6 11.50 3.33 10.07
N HIS A 7 11.40 4.66 10.16
CA HIS A 7 10.67 5.30 11.25
C HIS A 7 9.14 5.17 11.05
N LYS A 8 8.69 4.94 9.82
CA LYS A 8 7.28 4.70 9.48
C LYS A 8 7.17 3.74 8.31
N ILE A 9 6.27 2.76 8.42
CA ILE A 9 5.85 1.90 7.31
C ILE A 9 4.35 2.10 7.11
N MET A 10 3.95 2.36 5.87
CA MET A 10 2.56 2.46 5.47
C MET A 10 2.25 1.35 4.47
N ILE A 11 1.11 0.68 4.62
CA ILE A 11 0.66 -0.39 3.73
C ILE A 11 -0.72 -0.02 3.19
N ILE A 12 -0.86 -0.09 1.87
CA ILE A 12 -2.14 -0.01 1.18
C ILE A 12 -2.35 -1.28 0.36
N ARG A 13 -3.62 -1.63 0.15
CA ARG A 13 -3.99 -2.59 -0.87
C ARG A 13 -3.95 -1.93 -2.25
N HIS A 14 -3.79 -2.72 -3.32
CA HIS A 14 -3.99 -2.24 -4.68
C HIS A 14 -5.40 -1.64 -4.89
N ALA A 15 -5.53 -0.66 -5.76
CA ALA A 15 -6.80 -0.01 -6.06
C ALA A 15 -7.80 -0.92 -6.82
N GLU A 16 -8.98 -0.40 -7.12
CA GLU A 16 -10.14 -1.13 -7.62
C GLU A 16 -9.84 -1.96 -8.87
N LYS A 17 -10.13 -3.25 -8.78
CA LYS A 17 -9.94 -4.26 -9.83
C LYS A 17 -11.27 -4.69 -10.47
N PRO A 18 -11.25 -5.27 -11.67
CA PRO A 18 -12.43 -5.94 -12.22
C PRO A 18 -12.91 -7.05 -11.28
N THR A 19 -14.23 -7.17 -11.10
CA THR A 19 -14.86 -8.20 -10.25
C THR A 19 -15.41 -9.39 -11.04
N GLY A 20 -15.26 -9.38 -12.37
CA GLY A 20 -15.66 -10.44 -13.28
C GLY A 20 -15.32 -10.09 -14.73
N ASP A 21 -15.94 -10.79 -15.68
CA ASP A 21 -15.71 -10.61 -17.11
C ASP A 21 -16.46 -9.42 -17.74
N GLY A 22 -17.28 -8.73 -16.94
CA GLY A 22 -18.07 -7.58 -17.35
C GLY A 22 -17.44 -6.24 -16.94
N ALA A 23 -18.03 -5.14 -17.42
CA ALA A 23 -17.66 -3.80 -16.99
C ALA A 23 -17.90 -3.59 -15.47
N PRO A 24 -17.11 -2.73 -14.79
CA PRO A 24 -15.99 -1.96 -15.33
C PRO A 24 -14.77 -2.83 -15.60
N TYR A 25 -14.20 -2.69 -16.80
CA TYR A 25 -13.00 -3.41 -17.21
C TYR A 25 -11.74 -2.76 -16.65
N GLY A 26 -10.69 -3.57 -16.51
CA GLY A 26 -9.35 -3.07 -16.25
C GLY A 26 -8.82 -2.39 -17.51
N VAL A 27 -8.08 -1.30 -17.35
CA VAL A 27 -7.49 -0.54 -18.45
C VAL A 27 -6.02 -0.26 -18.13
N ASN A 28 -5.13 -0.40 -19.12
CA ASN A 28 -3.72 -0.08 -18.96
C ASN A 28 -3.48 1.44 -19.16
N ALA A 29 -2.22 1.88 -19.02
CA ALA A 29 -1.84 3.28 -19.18
C ALA A 29 -2.10 3.87 -20.59
N LYS A 30 -2.33 3.03 -21.60
CA LYS A 30 -2.72 3.46 -22.97
C LYS A 30 -4.23 3.56 -23.14
N GLY A 31 -5.01 3.21 -22.12
CA GLY A 31 -6.47 3.13 -22.18
C GLY A 31 -7.00 1.85 -22.84
N GLU A 32 -6.15 0.86 -23.08
CA GLU A 32 -6.55 -0.43 -23.65
C GLU A 32 -7.01 -1.36 -22.54
N GLN A 33 -7.96 -2.25 -22.83
CA GLN A 33 -8.45 -3.22 -21.86
C GLN A 33 -7.33 -4.19 -21.43
N ASP A 34 -7.14 -4.34 -20.13
CA ASP A 34 -6.19 -5.27 -19.52
C ASP A 34 -6.80 -5.81 -18.22
N VAL A 35 -7.05 -7.12 -18.17
CA VAL A 35 -7.69 -7.78 -17.02
C VAL A 35 -6.83 -7.74 -15.76
N GLU A 36 -5.50 -7.58 -15.90
CA GLU A 36 -4.56 -7.50 -14.79
C GLU A 36 -4.30 -6.06 -14.32
N ALA A 37 -4.90 -5.07 -14.98
CA ALA A 37 -4.78 -3.67 -14.62
C ALA A 37 -5.92 -3.20 -13.69
N LEU A 38 -5.81 -1.95 -13.26
CA LEU A 38 -6.86 -1.26 -12.51
C LEU A 38 -8.05 -0.90 -13.39
N THR A 39 -9.23 -0.85 -12.79
CA THR A 39 -10.41 -0.23 -13.41
C THR A 39 -10.26 1.30 -13.47
N VAL A 40 -11.16 1.99 -14.18
CA VAL A 40 -11.18 3.46 -14.19
C VAL A 40 -11.28 4.05 -12.77
N PRO A 41 -12.20 3.59 -11.87
CA PRO A 41 -12.17 3.99 -10.46
C PRO A 41 -10.82 3.70 -9.77
N GLY A 42 -10.18 2.57 -10.09
CA GLY A 42 -8.87 2.23 -9.54
C GLY A 42 -7.78 3.23 -9.92
N TRP A 43 -7.76 3.67 -11.17
CA TRP A 43 -6.85 4.74 -11.61
C TRP A 43 -7.19 6.10 -10.99
N GLN A 44 -8.47 6.39 -10.74
CA GLN A 44 -8.87 7.60 -9.99
C GLN A 44 -8.31 7.55 -8.56
N ARG A 45 -8.43 6.41 -7.87
CA ARG A 45 -7.82 6.22 -6.54
C ARG A 45 -6.30 6.35 -6.61
N ALA A 46 -5.64 5.72 -7.58
CA ALA A 46 -4.19 5.82 -7.76
C ALA A 46 -3.72 7.28 -7.91
N GLY A 47 -4.43 8.09 -8.70
CA GLY A 47 -4.18 9.52 -8.81
C GLY A 47 -4.44 10.29 -7.50
N ALA A 48 -5.50 9.95 -6.78
CA ALA A 48 -5.83 10.58 -5.50
C ALA A 48 -4.82 10.23 -4.39
N LEU A 49 -4.33 8.98 -4.36
CA LEU A 49 -3.26 8.52 -3.46
C LEU A 49 -1.97 9.31 -3.65
N ALA A 50 -1.64 9.69 -4.89
CA ALA A 50 -0.48 10.53 -5.16
C ALA A 50 -0.55 11.88 -4.43
N VAL A 51 -1.75 12.46 -4.29
CA VAL A 51 -1.95 13.72 -3.55
C VAL A 51 -2.14 13.48 -2.06
N LEU A 52 -2.66 12.32 -1.65
CA LEU A 52 -2.77 11.95 -0.23
C LEU A 52 -1.39 11.85 0.42
N PHE A 53 -0.45 11.16 -0.23
CA PHE A 53 0.90 10.95 0.30
C PHE A 53 1.89 12.07 -0.06
N ALA A 54 1.64 12.83 -1.13
CA ALA A 54 2.45 13.98 -1.52
C ALA A 54 1.54 15.16 -1.87
N PRO A 55 1.00 15.89 -0.88
CA PRO A 55 0.10 17.01 -1.12
C PRO A 55 0.73 18.05 -2.05
N SER A 56 0.00 18.45 -3.09
CA SER A 56 0.48 19.51 -4.00
C SER A 56 0.41 20.90 -3.35
N ARG A 57 -0.40 21.04 -2.30
CA ARG A 57 -0.61 22.28 -1.52
C ARG A 57 -0.96 21.89 -0.09
N GLY A 58 -0.49 22.66 0.87
CA GLY A 58 -0.80 22.46 2.29
C GLY A 58 -0.12 21.22 2.90
N PRO A 59 -0.44 20.92 4.16
CA PRO A 59 0.08 19.75 4.86
C PRO A 59 -0.61 18.45 4.40
N LEU A 60 -0.12 17.32 4.90
CA LEU A 60 -0.81 16.04 4.82
C LEU A 60 -2.19 16.12 5.47
N GLN A 61 -3.16 15.40 4.91
CA GLN A 61 -4.56 15.44 5.35
C GLN A 61 -4.78 14.73 6.70
N HIS A 62 -3.82 13.91 7.14
CA HIS A 62 -3.87 13.19 8.40
C HIS A 62 -2.48 13.14 9.03
N ALA A 63 -2.39 13.36 10.35
CA ALA A 63 -1.11 13.46 11.08
C ALA A 63 -0.31 12.15 11.10
N ASP A 64 -1.00 11.01 11.02
CA ASP A 64 -0.35 9.70 10.99
C ASP A 64 0.21 9.31 9.61
N LEU A 65 -0.10 10.07 8.55
CA LEU A 65 0.48 9.83 7.24
C LEU A 65 1.84 10.52 7.11
N ALA A 66 2.65 10.08 6.15
CA ALA A 66 3.87 10.74 5.76
C ALA A 66 4.07 10.64 4.24
N THR A 67 4.95 11.48 3.70
CA THR A 67 5.44 11.30 2.34
C THR A 67 6.50 10.19 2.36
N PRO A 68 6.37 9.14 1.53
CA PRO A 68 7.31 8.02 1.53
C PRO A 68 8.62 8.39 0.82
N ASP A 69 9.72 7.83 1.33
CA ASP A 69 11.05 7.83 0.71
C ASP A 69 11.29 6.56 -0.12
N TRP A 70 10.58 5.47 0.23
CA TRP A 70 10.70 4.16 -0.42
C TRP A 70 9.33 3.63 -0.84
N LEU A 71 9.28 3.06 -2.04
CA LEU A 71 8.07 2.48 -2.62
C LEU A 71 8.30 1.00 -2.93
N PHE A 72 7.45 0.12 -2.38
CA PHE A 72 7.43 -1.29 -2.72
C PHE A 72 6.06 -1.69 -3.30
N ALA A 73 6.08 -2.58 -4.29
CA ALA A 73 4.88 -3.19 -4.82
C ALA A 73 5.13 -4.66 -5.18
N ALA A 74 4.08 -5.47 -5.21
CA ALA A 74 4.20 -6.86 -5.65
C ALA A 74 4.67 -6.93 -7.10
N ALA A 75 5.73 -7.70 -7.32
CA ALA A 75 6.29 -7.96 -8.63
C ALA A 75 5.36 -8.82 -9.49
N VAL A 76 5.39 -8.57 -10.79
CA VAL A 76 4.72 -9.43 -11.77
C VAL A 76 5.60 -10.64 -12.06
N ALA A 77 5.11 -11.84 -11.78
CA ALA A 77 5.78 -13.10 -12.05
C ALA A 77 4.84 -14.10 -12.75
N LYS A 78 5.40 -15.21 -13.23
CA LYS A 78 4.63 -16.27 -13.93
C LYS A 78 3.41 -16.75 -13.11
N HIS A 79 3.55 -16.79 -11.79
CA HIS A 79 2.52 -17.21 -10.83
C HIS A 79 1.79 -16.04 -10.15
N ALA A 80 2.16 -14.79 -10.44
CA ALA A 80 1.59 -13.58 -9.85
C ALA A 80 1.50 -12.49 -10.93
N LYS A 81 0.46 -12.54 -11.77
CA LYS A 81 0.38 -11.71 -12.99
C LYS A 81 -0.16 -10.29 -12.77
N SER A 82 -0.68 -10.00 -11.58
CA SER A 82 -1.40 -8.76 -11.30
C SER A 82 -0.45 -7.55 -11.30
N LYS A 83 -0.68 -6.59 -12.22
CA LYS A 83 0.05 -5.31 -12.28
C LYS A 83 -0.49 -4.29 -11.27
N ARG A 84 -1.68 -4.56 -10.73
CA ARG A 84 -2.48 -3.64 -9.89
C ARG A 84 -1.69 -2.99 -8.76
N PRO A 85 -0.85 -3.69 -7.96
CA PRO A 85 -0.07 -3.03 -6.92
C PRO A 85 0.88 -1.96 -7.46
N ILE A 86 1.57 -2.25 -8.57
CA ILE A 86 2.47 -1.30 -9.25
C ILE A 86 1.65 -0.14 -9.83
N ASP A 87 0.57 -0.44 -10.56
CA ASP A 87 -0.31 0.58 -11.17
C ASP A 87 -0.86 1.55 -10.10
N THR A 88 -1.17 1.05 -8.90
CA THR A 88 -1.75 1.82 -7.79
C THR A 88 -0.84 2.94 -7.31
N ILE A 89 0.48 2.69 -7.24
CA ILE A 89 1.45 3.67 -6.73
C ILE A 89 2.30 4.32 -7.84
N THR A 90 2.13 3.93 -9.10
CA THR A 90 2.83 4.55 -10.23
C THR A 90 2.63 6.07 -10.31
N PRO A 91 1.40 6.62 -10.13
CA PRO A 91 1.23 8.07 -10.10
C PRO A 91 2.01 8.77 -8.97
N LEU A 92 2.08 8.15 -7.79
CA LEU A 92 2.86 8.67 -6.66
C LEU A 92 4.37 8.60 -6.95
N ALA A 93 4.85 7.49 -7.49
CA ALA A 93 6.25 7.29 -7.88
C ALA A 93 6.70 8.38 -8.84
N HIS A 94 5.92 8.63 -9.90
CA HIS A 94 6.20 9.71 -10.85
C HIS A 94 6.20 11.09 -10.18
N LYS A 95 5.27 11.34 -9.26
CA LYS A 95 5.17 12.62 -8.56
C LYS A 95 6.36 12.89 -7.64
N LEU A 96 6.89 11.87 -6.98
CA LEU A 96 8.04 11.97 -6.08
C LEU A 96 9.39 11.78 -6.79
N GLY A 97 9.40 11.31 -8.04
CA GLY A 97 10.63 10.94 -8.74
C GLY A 97 11.31 9.70 -8.15
N LEU A 98 10.53 8.81 -7.53
CA LEU A 98 11.02 7.58 -6.89
C LEU A 98 10.83 6.37 -7.81
N ALA A 99 11.74 5.41 -7.73
CA ALA A 99 11.56 4.09 -8.32
C ALA A 99 10.64 3.23 -7.42
N ILE A 100 9.82 2.39 -8.06
CA ILE A 100 9.09 1.33 -7.35
C ILE A 100 10.00 0.10 -7.29
N SER A 101 10.29 -0.37 -6.08
CA SER A 101 10.94 -1.66 -5.88
C SER A 101 9.92 -2.79 -6.04
N ASP A 102 10.10 -3.58 -7.09
CA ASP A 102 9.32 -4.77 -7.43
C ASP A 102 10.15 -6.05 -7.26
N ALA A 103 11.01 -6.10 -6.24
CA ALA A 103 11.89 -7.24 -5.98
C ALA A 103 11.20 -8.46 -5.34
N TYR A 104 9.94 -8.31 -4.89
CA TYR A 104 9.23 -9.32 -4.08
C TYR A 104 7.90 -9.69 -4.73
N THR A 105 7.60 -10.99 -4.79
CA THR A 105 6.32 -11.54 -5.26
C THR A 105 5.44 -11.98 -4.10
N LYS A 106 4.19 -12.37 -4.42
CA LYS A 106 3.33 -13.16 -3.52
C LYS A 106 4.12 -14.33 -2.91
N GLY A 107 4.00 -14.52 -1.60
CA GLY A 107 4.69 -15.55 -0.83
C GLY A 107 6.05 -15.11 -0.25
N GLN A 108 6.49 -13.88 -0.53
CA GLN A 108 7.74 -13.31 -0.02
C GLN A 108 7.49 -12.16 0.98
N GLU A 109 6.31 -12.12 1.60
CA GLU A 109 5.86 -11.05 2.49
C GLU A 109 6.84 -10.81 3.66
N LYS A 110 7.43 -11.89 4.18
CA LYS A 110 8.42 -11.82 5.26
C LYS A 110 9.74 -11.16 4.82
N ASP A 111 10.18 -11.42 3.60
CA ASP A 111 11.41 -10.83 3.06
C ASP A 111 11.18 -9.36 2.70
N LEU A 112 10.00 -9.03 2.15
CA LEU A 112 9.54 -7.67 1.93
C LEU A 112 9.50 -6.86 3.24
N ALA A 113 8.91 -7.43 4.30
CA ALA A 113 8.83 -6.77 5.61
C ALA A 113 10.23 -6.47 6.18
N GLN A 114 11.19 -7.41 6.05
CA GLN A 114 12.57 -7.18 6.47
C GLN A 114 13.25 -6.06 5.68
N ALA A 115 13.02 -6.00 4.37
CA ALA A 115 13.54 -4.94 3.52
C ALA A 115 12.93 -3.57 3.86
N ALA A 116 11.63 -3.53 4.13
CA ALA A 116 10.94 -2.32 4.58
C ALA A 116 11.54 -1.83 5.92
N VAL A 117 11.69 -2.71 6.91
CA VAL A 117 12.29 -2.38 8.22
C VAL A 117 13.73 -1.84 8.09
N ALA A 118 14.50 -2.34 7.13
CA ALA A 118 15.87 -1.92 6.86
C ALA A 118 15.98 -0.61 6.05
N SER A 119 14.88 -0.09 5.50
CA SER A 119 14.89 1.11 4.65
C SER A 119 14.84 2.37 5.50
N SER A 120 15.87 3.21 5.45
CA SER A 120 15.90 4.45 6.25
C SER A 120 14.88 5.47 5.71
N GLY A 121 13.99 5.96 6.59
CA GLY A 121 12.95 6.91 6.23
C GLY A 121 11.54 6.33 6.35
N CYS A 122 10.62 6.84 5.53
CA CYS A 122 9.25 6.36 5.42
C CYS A 122 9.09 5.40 4.23
N VAL A 123 8.43 4.27 4.46
CA VAL A 123 8.16 3.25 3.43
C VAL A 123 6.67 3.21 3.12
N LEU A 124 6.31 3.14 1.83
CA LEU A 124 4.97 2.78 1.37
C LEU A 124 5.01 1.44 0.62
N ILE A 125 4.11 0.54 0.99
CA ILE A 125 3.94 -0.78 0.37
C ILE A 125 2.55 -0.86 -0.25
N ALA A 126 2.45 -1.22 -1.53
CA ALA A 126 1.21 -1.58 -2.19
C ALA A 126 1.15 -3.10 -2.42
N TRP A 127 0.09 -3.76 -1.94
CA TRP A 127 -0.01 -5.22 -2.01
C TRP A 127 -1.42 -5.74 -2.33
N GLN A 128 -1.57 -7.06 -2.50
CA GLN A 128 -2.90 -7.70 -2.55
C GLN A 128 -3.44 -7.86 -1.13
N HIS A 129 -4.75 -7.67 -0.96
CA HIS A 129 -5.34 -7.53 0.37
C HIS A 129 -5.20 -8.80 1.23
N GLU A 130 -5.21 -9.97 0.59
CA GLU A 130 -5.19 -11.28 1.25
C GLU A 130 -3.88 -11.52 2.01
N ASP A 131 -2.80 -10.89 1.55
CA ASP A 131 -1.44 -11.13 2.06
C ASP A 131 -0.90 -9.94 2.88
N ILE A 132 -1.66 -8.84 3.02
CA ILE A 132 -1.27 -7.70 3.88
C ILE A 132 -1.07 -8.12 5.35
N PRO A 133 -1.95 -8.94 5.98
CA PRO A 133 -1.74 -9.40 7.34
C PRO A 133 -0.40 -10.12 7.53
N ALA A 134 0.04 -10.92 6.54
CA ALA A 134 1.31 -11.63 6.61
C ALA A 134 2.53 -10.67 6.57
N ILE A 135 2.42 -9.54 5.84
CA ILE A 135 3.44 -8.48 5.88
C ILE A 135 3.49 -7.86 7.28
N ALA A 136 2.33 -7.51 7.83
CA ALA A 136 2.22 -6.86 9.13
C ALA A 136 2.71 -7.75 10.28
N ASP A 137 2.39 -9.05 10.27
CA ASP A 137 2.86 -10.03 11.26
C ASP A 137 4.38 -10.25 11.22
N ALA A 138 5.00 -9.96 10.06
CA ALA A 138 6.45 -10.02 9.91
C ALA A 138 7.17 -8.75 10.43
N LEU A 139 6.42 -7.70 10.80
CA LEU A 139 6.98 -6.49 11.41
C LEU A 139 7.22 -6.71 12.93
N PRO A 140 8.20 -6.03 13.54
CA PRO A 140 8.40 -6.04 14.98
C PRO A 140 7.24 -5.35 15.73
N LEU A 141 6.20 -6.07 16.14
CA LEU A 141 5.01 -5.50 16.82
C LEU A 141 4.99 -5.68 18.35
N GLY A 142 5.99 -6.37 18.91
CA GLY A 142 5.98 -6.72 20.34
C GLY A 142 4.79 -7.62 20.69
N LYS A 143 3.88 -7.14 21.55
CA LYS A 143 2.64 -7.85 21.96
C LYS A 143 1.39 -7.39 21.20
N GLN A 144 1.52 -6.40 20.33
CA GLN A 144 0.41 -5.85 19.58
C GLN A 144 -0.01 -6.82 18.47
N THR A 145 -1.31 -6.85 18.19
CA THR A 145 -1.91 -7.62 17.10
C THR A 145 -2.49 -6.67 16.05
N VAL A 146 -2.62 -7.16 14.82
CA VAL A 146 -3.30 -6.48 13.72
C VAL A 146 -4.49 -7.32 13.24
N PRO A 147 -5.49 -6.72 12.57
CA PRO A 147 -6.56 -7.48 11.94
C PRO A 147 -6.00 -8.54 11.00
N GLN A 148 -6.55 -9.75 11.05
CA GLN A 148 -6.05 -10.89 10.27
C GLN A 148 -6.80 -11.07 8.94
N THR A 149 -7.69 -10.14 8.62
CA THR A 149 -8.45 -10.13 7.38
C THR A 149 -8.58 -8.71 6.90
N TRP A 150 -8.17 -8.48 5.66
CA TRP A 150 -8.46 -7.24 4.96
C TRP A 150 -9.72 -7.46 4.10
N PRO A 151 -10.86 -6.81 4.39
CA PRO A 151 -12.09 -7.10 3.66
C PRO A 151 -12.02 -6.71 2.18
N ASP A 152 -12.62 -7.54 1.33
CA ASP A 152 -12.60 -7.43 -0.14
C ASP A 152 -13.11 -6.08 -0.66
N ASP A 153 -13.94 -5.37 0.10
CA ASP A 153 -14.57 -4.10 -0.27
C ASP A 153 -13.89 -2.87 0.37
N ARG A 154 -12.76 -3.06 1.08
CA ARG A 154 -11.97 -1.97 1.68
C ARG A 154 -10.80 -1.58 0.78
N PHE A 155 -10.97 -0.63 -0.13
CA PHE A 155 -9.86 -0.04 -0.92
C PHE A 155 -9.28 1.24 -0.29
N ASP A 156 -9.88 1.64 0.82
CA ASP A 156 -9.92 2.98 1.38
C ASP A 156 -9.18 3.08 2.71
N LEU A 157 -8.19 2.22 2.95
CA LEU A 157 -7.40 2.19 4.18
C LEU A 157 -5.91 2.32 3.89
N VAL A 158 -5.22 2.97 4.83
CA VAL A 158 -3.78 2.90 5.02
C VAL A 158 -3.55 2.26 6.38
N TRP A 159 -2.84 1.13 6.41
CA TRP A 159 -2.28 0.64 7.65
C TRP A 159 -0.97 1.38 7.92
N VAL A 160 -0.82 1.92 9.12
CA VAL A 160 0.33 2.74 9.52
C VAL A 160 1.04 2.03 10.66
N PHE A 161 2.37 1.97 10.55
CA PHE A 161 3.26 1.40 11.54
C PHE A 161 4.30 2.45 11.90
N ASP A 162 4.20 2.99 13.11
CA ASP A 162 5.13 4.00 13.64
C ASP A 162 6.17 3.36 14.55
N LEU A 163 7.45 3.54 14.25
CA LEU A 163 8.52 2.97 15.06
C LEU A 163 8.60 3.71 16.40
N ASP A 164 8.45 2.98 17.50
CA ASP A 164 8.93 3.41 18.79
C ASP A 164 10.41 3.04 18.91
N ALA A 165 11.27 4.05 18.78
CA ALA A 165 12.72 3.88 18.82
C ALA A 165 13.23 3.36 20.18
N ALA A 166 12.49 3.58 21.27
CA ALA A 166 12.90 3.11 22.60
C ALA A 166 12.72 1.60 22.75
N SER A 167 11.62 1.05 22.21
CA SER A 167 11.31 -0.38 22.27
C SER A 167 11.81 -1.16 21.05
N GLY A 168 12.07 -0.47 19.93
CA GLY A 168 12.38 -1.10 18.64
C GLY A 168 11.18 -1.81 18.02
N THR A 169 9.95 -1.43 18.40
CA THR A 169 8.71 -2.03 17.89
C THR A 169 7.82 -0.98 17.23
N TYR A 170 6.95 -1.42 16.32
CA TYR A 170 6.00 -0.55 15.63
C TYR A 170 4.65 -0.51 16.34
N ARG A 171 4.12 0.70 16.54
CA ARG A 171 2.73 0.94 16.91
C ARG A 171 1.86 0.91 15.64
N PHE A 172 0.79 0.13 15.67
CA PHE A 172 -0.15 -0.01 14.57
C PHE A 172 -1.27 1.03 14.67
N GLY A 173 -1.66 1.57 13.51
CA GLY A 173 -2.83 2.42 13.32
C GLY A 173 -3.45 2.20 11.95
N GLN A 174 -4.67 2.68 11.77
CA GLN A 174 -5.38 2.64 10.50
C GLN A 174 -5.90 4.03 10.17
N VAL A 175 -5.66 4.48 8.94
CA VAL A 175 -6.13 5.77 8.43
C VAL A 175 -7.09 5.52 7.26
N PRO A 176 -8.38 5.84 7.41
CA PRO A 176 -9.31 5.92 6.29
C PRO A 176 -8.82 6.96 5.26
N GLN A 177 -8.68 6.54 4.00
CA GLN A 177 -8.17 7.39 2.93
C GLN A 177 -9.17 8.50 2.56
N MET A 178 -10.48 8.18 2.57
CA MET A 178 -11.59 9.09 2.24
C MET A 178 -11.43 9.83 0.90
N LEU A 179 -10.92 9.12 -0.12
CA LEU A 179 -10.55 9.71 -1.42
C LEU A 179 -11.69 9.67 -2.43
N LEU A 180 -12.45 8.57 -2.46
CA LEU A 180 -13.50 8.35 -3.46
C LEU A 180 -14.88 8.22 -2.81
N LYS A 181 -15.92 8.40 -3.62
CA LYS A 181 -17.31 8.14 -3.21
C LYS A 181 -17.44 6.68 -2.78
N GLY A 182 -17.93 6.46 -1.57
CA GLY A 182 -18.13 5.12 -0.99
C GLY A 182 -17.05 4.72 0.02
N ASP A 183 -15.97 5.49 0.14
CA ASP A 183 -14.98 5.30 1.20
C ASP A 183 -15.64 5.48 2.59
N ARG A 184 -15.21 4.65 3.53
CA ARG A 184 -15.77 4.55 4.88
C ARG A 184 -14.78 5.09 5.88
N ASN A 185 -15.27 5.90 6.83
CA ASN A 185 -14.45 6.41 7.92
C ASN A 185 -14.24 5.40 9.08
N SER A 186 -14.70 4.16 8.93
CA SER A 186 -14.47 3.10 9.92
C SER A 186 -13.14 2.40 9.67
N VAL A 187 -12.55 1.81 10.71
CA VAL A 187 -11.37 0.93 10.59
C VAL A 187 -11.80 -0.53 10.44
N ILE A 188 -10.86 -1.43 10.17
CA ILE A 188 -11.10 -2.88 10.33
C ILE A 188 -11.00 -3.20 11.82
N GLU A 189 -12.01 -3.89 12.35
CA GLU A 189 -12.05 -4.40 13.73
C GLU A 189 -11.19 -5.66 13.93
#